data_AF-A0A529FFV1-F1
#
_entry.id   AF-A0A529FFV1-F1
#
_cell.length_a   1.000
_cell.length_b   1.000
_cell.length_c   1.000
_cell.angle_alpha   90.00
_cell.angle_beta   90.00
_cell.angle_gamma   90.00
#
_symmetry.space_group_name_H-M   'P 1'
#
loop_
_entity.id
_entity.type
_entity.pdbx_description
1 polymer ?
#
loop_
_entity_poly.entity_id
_entity_poly.type
_entity_poly.pdbx_seq_one_letter_code
_entity_poly.pdbx_strand_id
1 'polypeptide(L)'
;MAITRRAAFAPTRPLITPEGVDLRIRLADAGTRASAFLLDVVIIATTAVVITIVALFGLRGIGFGGLQPLFVVWIILIFLLRNAYFIAFEAGRRAATPGKRIVGIRVASRSGAGLT
;
A
#
# COMPACT_ATOMS: atom_id res chain seq x y z
N MET A 1 -28.95 -27.74 15.38
CA MET A 1 -28.05 -26.57 15.54
C MET A 1 -26.65 -26.99 15.09
N ALA A 2 -26.30 -26.75 13.81
CA ALA A 2 -25.02 -27.19 13.24
C ALA A 2 -23.97 -26.09 13.43
N ILE A 3 -22.94 -26.37 14.22
CA ILE A 3 -21.78 -25.49 14.38
C ILE A 3 -20.93 -25.62 13.13
N THR A 4 -20.99 -24.63 12.25
CA THR A 4 -20.11 -24.52 11.09
C THR A 4 -18.68 -24.35 11.61
N ARG A 5 -17.90 -25.44 11.67
CA ARG A 5 -16.45 -25.34 11.89
C ARG A 5 -15.90 -24.50 10.73
N ARG A 6 -15.47 -23.26 11.01
CA ARG A 6 -14.65 -22.49 10.05
C ARG A 6 -13.49 -23.38 9.67
N ALA A 7 -13.40 -23.77 8.40
CA ALA A 7 -12.24 -24.47 7.85
C ALA A 7 -11.00 -23.69 8.31
N ALA A 8 -10.13 -24.34 9.07
CA ALA A 8 -8.90 -23.72 9.56
C ALA A 8 -8.16 -23.16 8.34
N PHE A 9 -7.81 -21.87 8.39
CA PHE A 9 -7.08 -21.19 7.34
C PHE A 9 -5.78 -21.99 7.10
N ALA A 10 -5.72 -22.79 6.03
CA ALA A 10 -4.54 -23.56 5.71
C ALA A 10 -3.46 -22.54 5.28
N PRO A 11 -2.41 -22.34 6.10
CA PRO A 11 -1.45 -21.27 5.85
C PRO A 11 -0.59 -21.58 4.62
N THR A 12 -0.58 -22.82 4.15
CA THR A 12 0.25 -23.29 3.04
C THR A 12 -0.61 -23.50 1.80
N ARG A 13 -0.21 -22.87 0.69
CA ARG A 13 -0.88 -22.98 -0.61
C ARG A 13 0.11 -23.49 -1.66
N PRO A 14 -0.27 -24.47 -2.49
CA PRO A 14 0.56 -24.89 -3.63
C PRO A 14 0.61 -23.76 -4.66
N LEU A 15 1.82 -23.48 -5.14
CA LEU A 15 2.12 -22.58 -6.24
C LEU A 15 2.92 -23.37 -7.27
N ILE A 16 2.27 -23.75 -8.36
CA ILE A 16 2.94 -24.44 -9.47
C ILE A 16 3.70 -23.38 -10.26
N THR A 17 5.03 -23.49 -10.31
CA THR A 17 5.86 -22.63 -11.16
C THR A 17 5.78 -23.07 -12.62
N PRO A 18 6.21 -22.24 -13.59
CA PRO A 18 6.27 -22.63 -15.01
C PRO A 18 7.10 -23.90 -15.24
N GLU A 19 8.08 -24.16 -14.39
CA GLU A 19 8.94 -25.35 -14.40
C GLU A 19 8.27 -26.63 -13.85
N GLY A 20 6.97 -26.58 -13.53
CA GLY A 20 6.21 -27.73 -13.01
C GLY A 20 6.49 -28.11 -11.55
N VAL A 21 7.33 -27.34 -10.85
CA VAL A 21 7.62 -27.55 -9.42
C VAL A 21 6.47 -27.04 -8.55
N ASP A 22 5.97 -27.88 -7.64
CA ASP A 22 4.99 -27.50 -6.60
C ASP A 22 5.70 -26.80 -5.44
N LEU A 23 5.67 -25.46 -5.41
CA LEU A 23 6.11 -24.69 -4.26
C LEU A 23 4.97 -24.53 -3.26
N ARG A 24 5.16 -25.09 -2.06
CA ARG A 24 4.25 -24.87 -0.93
C ARG A 24 4.60 -23.58 -0.22
N ILE A 25 3.92 -22.50 -0.59
CA ILE A 25 4.18 -21.17 -0.02
C ILE A 25 3.29 -20.97 1.20
N ARG A 26 3.90 -20.49 2.30
CA ARG A 26 3.18 -20.03 3.47
C ARG A 26 2.67 -18.60 3.23
N LEU A 27 1.35 -18.44 3.24
CA LEU A 27 0.67 -17.15 3.21
C LEU A 27 1.00 -16.35 4.46
N ALA A 28 1.17 -15.05 4.27
CA ALA A 28 1.30 -14.12 5.39
C ALA A 28 0.00 -14.10 6.21
N ASP A 29 0.14 -14.14 7.54
CA ASP A 29 -0.97 -14.07 8.46
C ASP A 29 -1.73 -12.75 8.31
N ALA A 30 -3.00 -12.74 8.71
CA ALA A 30 -3.85 -11.55 8.60
C ALA A 30 -3.25 -10.34 9.34
N GLY A 31 -2.60 -10.57 10.49
CA GLY A 31 -1.91 -9.52 11.25
C GLY A 31 -0.71 -8.91 10.52
N THR A 32 0.06 -9.73 9.80
CA THR A 32 1.19 -9.26 8.97
C THR A 32 0.70 -8.38 7.82
N ARG A 33 -0.43 -8.73 7.22
CA ARG A 33 -1.07 -7.90 6.17
C ARG A 33 -1.65 -6.60 6.74
N ALA A 34 -2.28 -6.68 7.91
CA ALA A 34 -2.83 -5.51 8.59
C ALA A 34 -1.74 -4.52 9.02
N SER A 35 -0.64 -5.01 9.60
CA SER A 35 0.51 -4.17 9.99
C SER A 35 1.17 -3.49 8.79
N ALA A 36 1.34 -4.22 7.67
CA ALA A 36 1.83 -3.62 6.43
C ALA A 36 0.92 -2.47 5.94
N PHE A 37 -0.40 -2.67 5.97
CA PHE A 37 -1.36 -1.62 5.62
C PHE A 37 -1.31 -0.43 6.59
N LEU A 38 -1.23 -0.69 7.90
CA LEU A 38 -1.13 0.37 8.91
C LEU A 38 0.13 1.22 8.71
N LEU A 39 1.27 0.60 8.39
CA LEU A 39 2.50 1.35 8.08
C LEU A 39 2.31 2.26 6.86
N ASP A 40 1.68 1.77 5.78
CA ASP A 40 1.38 2.61 4.61
C ASP A 40 0.44 3.76 4.97
N VAL A 41 -0.57 3.53 5.81
CA VAL A 41 -1.47 4.59 6.30
C VAL A 41 -0.70 5.63 7.10
N VAL A 42 0.23 5.22 7.97
CA VAL A 42 1.07 6.15 8.74
C VAL A 42 1.97 6.96 7.82
N ILE A 43 2.56 6.35 6.80
CA ILE A 43 3.40 7.06 5.81
C ILE A 43 2.58 8.11 5.05
N ILE A 44 1.39 7.74 4.57
CA ILE A 44 0.50 8.65 3.86
C ILE A 44 0.04 9.79 4.78
N ALA A 45 -0.37 9.47 6.01
CA ALA A 45 -0.82 10.46 6.99
C ALA A 45 0.31 11.44 7.34
N THR A 46 1.51 10.94 7.62
CA THR A 46 2.68 11.78 7.94
C THR A 46 3.03 12.68 6.77
N THR A 47 3.05 12.14 5.54
CA THR A 47 3.33 12.93 4.34
C THR A 47 2.26 13.99 4.10
N ALA A 48 0.98 13.68 4.30
CA ALA A 48 -0.13 14.63 4.19
C ALA A 48 -0.02 15.77 5.22
N VAL A 49 0.36 15.44 6.45
CA VAL A 49 0.61 16.43 7.50
C VAL A 49 1.76 17.35 7.10
N VAL A 50 2.88 16.81 6.62
CA VAL A 50 4.02 17.61 6.15
C VAL A 50 3.63 18.55 5.00
N ILE A 51 2.93 18.05 3.97
CA ILE A 51 2.43 18.87 2.85
C ILE A 51 1.54 20.00 3.38
N THR A 52 0.66 19.71 4.33
CA THR A 52 -0.25 20.69 4.92
C THR A 52 0.52 21.75 5.70
N ILE A 53 1.51 21.36 6.51
CA ILE A 53 2.37 22.28 7.25
C ILE A 53 3.12 23.21 6.28
N VAL A 54 3.72 22.66 5.21
CA VAL A 54 4.43 23.46 4.20
C VAL A 54 3.49 24.45 3.52
N ALA A 55 2.27 24.04 3.17
CA ALA A 55 1.27 24.94 2.60
C ALA A 55 0.91 26.08 3.57
N LEU A 56 0.72 25.79 4.87
CA LEU A 56 0.42 26.80 5.88
C LEU A 56 1.55 27.81 6.07
N PHE A 57 2.82 27.38 5.99
CA PHE A 57 3.97 28.30 6.03
C PHE A 57 4.09 29.11 4.73
N GLY A 58 3.82 28.50 3.57
CA GLY A 58 3.80 29.20 2.29
C GLY A 58 2.76 30.33 2.27
N LEU A 59 1.61 30.14 2.92
CA LEU A 59 0.57 31.16 3.04
C LEU A 59 1.08 32.43 3.74
N ARG A 60 1.96 32.31 4.74
CA ARG A 60 2.55 33.45 5.46
C ARG A 60 3.42 34.32 4.53
N GLY A 61 3.99 33.75 3.48
CA GLY A 61 4.87 34.45 2.54
C GLY A 61 4.17 35.10 1.35
N ILE A 62 2.99 34.62 0.95
CA ILE A 62 2.30 35.03 -0.29
C ILE A 62 1.16 36.04 -0.01
N GLY A 63 0.72 36.17 1.24
CA GLY A 63 -0.40 37.03 1.64
C GLY A 63 -1.77 36.44 1.23
N PHE A 64 -2.86 37.11 1.64
CA PHE A 64 -4.22 36.58 1.47
C PHE A 64 -4.64 36.37 0.00
N GLY A 65 -4.03 37.07 -0.96
CA GLY A 65 -4.28 36.89 -2.39
C GLY A 65 -3.81 35.53 -2.95
N GLY A 66 -2.87 34.85 -2.27
CA GLY A 66 -2.35 33.55 -2.67
C GLY A 66 -3.17 32.35 -2.17
N LEU A 67 -4.22 32.57 -1.37
CA LEU A 67 -5.00 31.50 -0.73
C LEU A 67 -5.63 30.53 -1.75
N GLN A 68 -6.25 31.09 -2.78
CA GLN A 68 -7.04 30.33 -3.74
C GLN A 68 -6.16 29.40 -4.61
N PRO A 69 -5.08 29.85 -5.26
CA PRO A 69 -4.19 28.95 -6.00
C PRO A 69 -3.48 27.95 -5.09
N LEU A 70 -3.08 28.35 -3.88
CA LEU A 70 -2.44 27.45 -2.92
C LEU A 70 -3.36 26.31 -2.49
N PHE A 71 -4.64 26.60 -2.25
CA PHE A 71 -5.64 25.60 -1.88
C PHE A 71 -5.89 24.58 -3.00
N VAL A 72 -5.95 25.05 -4.26
CA VAL A 72 -6.09 24.16 -5.44
C VAL A 72 -4.90 23.20 -5.53
N VAL A 73 -3.67 23.73 -5.42
CA VAL A 73 -2.45 22.90 -5.44
C VAL A 73 -2.45 21.90 -4.29
N TRP A 74 -2.81 22.34 -3.07
CA TRP A 74 -2.88 21.47 -1.90
C TRP A 74 -3.87 20.31 -2.10
N ILE A 75 -5.07 20.57 -2.62
CA ILE A 75 -6.06 19.52 -2.94
C ILE A 75 -5.48 18.51 -3.92
N ILE A 76 -4.86 18.98 -5.02
CA ILE A 76 -4.27 18.10 -6.04
C ILE A 76 -3.18 17.23 -5.42
N LEU A 77 -2.31 17.79 -4.59
CA LEU A 77 -1.23 17.05 -3.92
C LEU A 77 -1.78 15.97 -2.97
N ILE A 78 -2.78 16.30 -2.14
CA ILE A 78 -3.41 15.33 -1.25
C ILE A 78 -4.16 14.24 -2.03
N PHE A 79 -4.84 14.61 -3.12
CA PHE A 79 -5.51 13.67 -4.00
C PHE A 79 -4.52 12.68 -4.62
N LEU A 80 -3.41 13.17 -5.18
CA LEU A 80 -2.36 12.34 -5.75
C LEU A 80 -1.69 11.47 -4.68
N LEU A 81 -1.38 12.03 -3.51
CA LEU A 81 -0.79 11.26 -2.43
C LEU A 81 -1.68 10.08 -2.01
N ARG A 82 -2.99 10.27 -1.90
CA ARG A 82 -3.90 9.18 -1.49
C ARG A 82 -4.11 8.13 -2.58
N ASN A 83 -4.26 8.56 -3.84
CA ASN A 83 -4.62 7.67 -4.94
C ASN A 83 -3.39 7.10 -5.67
N ALA A 84 -2.43 7.96 -6.02
CA ALA A 84 -1.27 7.58 -6.80
C ALA A 84 -0.23 6.81 -5.98
N TYR A 85 -0.18 6.95 -4.65
CA TYR A 85 0.77 6.22 -3.81
C TYR A 85 0.64 4.70 -4.00
N PHE A 86 -0.55 4.13 -3.78
CA PHE A 86 -0.74 2.68 -3.93
C PHE A 86 -0.52 2.23 -5.38
N ILE A 87 -1.02 2.99 -6.36
CA ILE A 87 -0.87 2.67 -7.77
C ILE A 87 0.62 2.63 -8.16
N ALA A 88 1.40 3.64 -7.80
CA ALA A 88 2.81 3.73 -8.17
C ALA A 88 3.64 2.59 -7.56
N PHE A 89 3.39 2.23 -6.30
CA PHE A 89 4.17 1.18 -5.65
C PHE A 89 3.72 -0.24 -6.02
N GLU A 90 2.45 -0.45 -6.32
CA GLU A 90 1.93 -1.74 -6.76
C GLU A 90 2.11 -2.00 -8.25
N ALA A 91 2.06 -0.98 -9.11
CA ALA A 91 2.38 -1.10 -10.54
C ALA A 91 3.89 -1.13 -10.81
N GLY A 92 4.72 -0.77 -9.83
CA GLY A 92 6.18 -0.77 -9.96
C GLY A 92 6.80 -2.17 -9.94
N ARG A 93 8.09 -2.24 -10.29
CA ARG A 93 8.89 -3.48 -10.48
C ARG A 93 8.91 -4.47 -9.31
N ARG A 94 8.52 -4.04 -8.10
CA ARG A 94 8.49 -4.90 -6.90
C ARG A 94 7.07 -5.31 -6.49
N ALA A 95 6.03 -4.78 -7.16
CA ALA A 95 4.62 -5.02 -6.88
C ALA A 95 4.25 -4.99 -5.38
N ALA A 96 4.89 -4.08 -4.63
CA ALA A 96 4.82 -4.05 -3.17
C ALA A 96 4.96 -2.62 -2.65
N THR A 97 4.03 -2.23 -1.80
CA THR A 97 4.03 -0.96 -1.07
C THR A 97 5.18 -0.91 -0.04
N PRO A 98 5.65 0.28 0.36
CA PRO A 98 6.68 0.44 1.39
C PRO A 98 6.35 -0.31 2.69
N GLY A 99 5.11 -0.25 3.19
CA GLY A 99 4.68 -1.00 4.36
C GLY A 99 4.83 -2.52 4.18
N LYS A 100 4.42 -3.06 3.01
CA LYS A 100 4.63 -4.47 2.66
C LYS A 100 6.11 -4.85 2.60
N ARG A 101 6.98 -3.95 2.11
CA ARG A 101 8.45 -4.16 2.05
C ARG A 101 9.09 -4.19 3.43
N ILE A 102 8.70 -3.29 4.32
CA ILE A 102 9.23 -3.21 5.70
C ILE A 102 8.85 -4.47 6.48
N VAL A 103 7.61 -4.94 6.31
CA VAL A 103 7.12 -6.17 6.96
C VAL A 103 7.68 -7.45 6.30
N GLY A 104 8.32 -7.33 5.13
CA GLY A 104 9.00 -8.44 4.46
C GLY A 104 8.07 -9.38 3.68
N ILE A 105 6.85 -8.95 3.35
CA ILE A 105 5.92 -9.76 2.56
C ILE A 105 6.11 -9.52 1.06
N ARG A 106 6.09 -10.62 0.29
CA ARG A 106 6.19 -10.59 -1.19
C ARG A 106 4.88 -11.00 -1.82
N VAL A 107 4.56 -10.37 -2.95
CA VAL A 107 3.38 -10.68 -3.75
C VAL A 107 3.82 -11.61 -4.89
N ALA A 108 3.13 -12.74 -5.04
CA ALA A 108 3.34 -13.69 -6.13
C ALA A 108 2.05 -13.80 -6.95
N SER A 109 2.19 -14.02 -8.26
CA SER A 109 1.04 -14.28 -9.14
C SER A 109 0.31 -15.55 -8.71
N ARG A 110 -1.01 -15.50 -8.72
CA ARG A 110 -1.85 -16.66 -8.39
C ARG A 110 -1.87 -17.71 -9.51
N SER A 111 -1.54 -17.32 -10.74
CA SER A 111 -1.62 -18.18 -11.92
C SER A 111 -0.36 -19.02 -12.17
N GLY A 112 0.71 -18.81 -11.41
CA GLY A 112 1.99 -19.52 -11.64
C GLY A 112 2.69 -19.14 -12.95
N ALA A 113 2.03 -18.38 -13.84
CA ALA A 113 2.62 -17.87 -15.07
C ALA A 113 3.80 -16.96 -14.72
N GLY A 114 4.94 -17.21 -15.38
CA GLY A 114 6.19 -16.50 -15.16
C GLY A 114 5.96 -15.00 -15.09
N LEU A 115 6.38 -14.40 -13.99
CA LEU A 115 6.51 -12.96 -13.88
C LEU A 115 7.87 -12.61 -14.50
N THR A 116 7.87 -12.22 -15.78
CA THR A 116 8.98 -11.45 -16.35
C THR A 116 9.00 -10.06 -15.76
#